data_AF-A0A962H296-F1
#
_entry.id   AF-A0A962H296-F1
#
_cell.length_a   1.000
_cell.length_b   1.000
_cell.length_c   1.000
_cell.angle_alpha   90.00
_cell.angle_beta   90.00
_cell.angle_gamma   90.00
#
_symmetry.space_group_name_H-M   'P 1'
#
loop_
_entity.id
_entity.type
_entity.pdbx_description
1 polymer ?
#
loop_
_entity_poly.entity_id
_entity_poly.type
_entity_poly.pdbx_seq_one_letter_code
_entity_poly.pdbx_strand_id
1 'polypeptide(L)'
;KDKTFVPFGDARHKIENGEVVQSREMYFAIYQAIAEDERRPGLYREFAPDFFDLVIIDECHRGSARADSTWREILEYFEPAVQFGMTATPLRDDNRDTYEYFGNPVYTYSLRQGIEDGFLAPYRVHRVITTADAAGWRPSKDELDRFGREIPDEEYQTKDFERVVALRARTQAMAKHLSDFMRGTDRFAKTIVFCVDQEHAAEMRQALVNLNADLVKEYRDYVCRVTADEGAIGLGHLANFQDIDKPTPAILTTSQLLSTGVDAETVKNVVLARVVGSRPEFK
;
A
#
# COMPACT_ATOMS: atom_id res chain seq x y z
N LYS A 1 -13.97 12.57 7.48
CA LYS A 1 -14.98 13.09 6.52
C LYS A 1 -14.30 14.17 5.73
N ASP A 2 -13.95 13.85 4.49
CA ASP A 2 -13.26 14.76 3.60
C ASP A 2 -14.13 16.00 3.35
N LYS A 3 -13.60 17.18 3.68
CA LYS A 3 -14.34 18.46 3.61
C LYS A 3 -14.37 19.02 2.18
N THR A 4 -13.60 18.42 1.28
CA THR A 4 -13.36 18.90 -0.08
C THR A 4 -14.66 19.12 -0.86
N PHE A 5 -15.63 18.21 -0.74
CA PHE A 5 -16.91 18.32 -1.46
C PHE A 5 -18.03 18.99 -0.67
N VAL A 6 -17.77 19.52 0.54
CA VAL A 6 -18.81 20.21 1.35
C VAL A 6 -19.58 21.30 0.60
N PRO A 7 -18.96 22.10 -0.30
CA PRO A 7 -19.69 23.11 -1.07
C PRO A 7 -20.88 22.59 -1.89
N PHE A 8 -20.90 21.30 -2.27
CA PHE A 8 -22.01 20.68 -3.00
C PHE A 8 -23.22 20.33 -2.10
N GLY A 9 -23.12 20.53 -0.78
CA GLY A 9 -24.27 20.41 0.13
C GLY A 9 -25.00 19.07 0.02
N ASP A 10 -26.32 19.17 -0.18
CA ASP A 10 -27.28 18.06 -0.32
C ASP A 10 -27.29 17.42 -1.71
N ALA A 11 -26.57 18.00 -2.68
CA ALA A 11 -26.44 17.41 -4.01
C ALA A 11 -25.65 16.09 -3.97
N ARG A 12 -24.85 15.89 -2.91
CA ARG A 12 -24.00 14.73 -2.70
C ARG A 12 -24.75 13.51 -2.18
N HIS A 13 -24.35 12.35 -2.66
CA HIS A 13 -24.81 11.06 -2.19
C HIS A 13 -23.69 10.05 -2.21
N LYS A 14 -23.57 9.26 -1.15
CA LYS A 14 -22.65 8.12 -1.12
C LYS A 14 -23.48 6.86 -1.31
N ILE A 15 -23.15 6.08 -2.33
CA ILE A 15 -23.79 4.78 -2.59
C ILE A 15 -23.21 3.78 -1.59
N GLU A 16 -24.02 3.38 -0.61
CA GLU A 16 -23.67 2.41 0.42
C GLU A 16 -24.87 1.59 0.86
N ASN A 17 -24.63 0.41 1.47
CA ASN A 17 -25.64 -0.47 2.05
C ASN A 17 -26.73 -0.99 1.09
N GLY A 18 -26.53 -0.85 -0.22
CA GLY A 18 -27.49 -1.30 -1.23
C GLY A 18 -28.71 -0.41 -1.40
N GLU A 19 -28.71 0.78 -0.81
CA GLU A 19 -29.74 1.78 -1.06
C GLU A 19 -29.40 2.60 -2.32
N VAL A 20 -30.38 2.72 -3.22
CA VAL A 20 -30.26 3.50 -4.44
C VAL A 20 -31.08 4.78 -4.29
N VAL A 21 -30.42 5.93 -4.41
CA VAL A 21 -31.10 7.24 -4.40
C VAL A 21 -30.81 7.94 -5.72
N GLN A 22 -31.82 8.08 -6.58
CA GLN A 22 -31.68 8.71 -7.91
C GLN A 22 -31.96 10.22 -7.93
N SER A 23 -32.29 10.81 -6.78
CA SER A 23 -32.69 12.24 -6.67
C SER A 23 -31.54 13.20 -6.36
N ARG A 24 -30.30 12.73 -6.47
CA ARG A 24 -29.08 13.48 -6.10
C ARG A 24 -28.30 13.79 -7.37
N GLU A 25 -27.29 14.66 -7.29
CA GLU A 25 -26.57 15.15 -8.46
C GLU A 25 -25.11 14.70 -8.49
N MET A 26 -24.52 14.42 -7.31
CA MET A 26 -23.12 14.04 -7.18
C MET A 26 -22.99 12.75 -6.37
N TYR A 27 -22.41 11.73 -6.97
CA TYR A 27 -22.36 10.38 -6.41
C TYR A 27 -20.94 9.94 -6.08
N PHE A 28 -20.78 9.34 -4.90
CA PHE A 28 -19.53 8.72 -4.46
C PHE A 28 -19.76 7.22 -4.25
N ALA A 29 -18.93 6.40 -4.86
CA ALA A 29 -18.98 4.95 -4.71
C ALA A 29 -17.56 4.39 -4.58
N ILE A 30 -17.41 3.41 -3.69
CA ILE A 30 -16.29 2.48 -3.79
C ILE A 30 -16.70 1.34 -4.73
N TYR A 31 -15.73 0.77 -5.44
CA TYR A 31 -15.99 -0.33 -6.37
C TYR A 31 -16.85 -1.45 -5.75
N GLN A 32 -16.48 -1.93 -4.56
CA GLN A 32 -17.16 -3.00 -3.85
C GLN A 32 -18.63 -2.68 -3.48
N ALA A 33 -19.01 -1.41 -3.46
CA ALA A 33 -20.37 -0.99 -3.14
C ALA A 33 -21.29 -1.06 -4.36
N ILE A 34 -20.75 -0.89 -5.57
CA ILE A 34 -21.53 -0.84 -6.81
C ILE A 34 -21.39 -2.11 -7.67
N ALA A 35 -20.26 -2.80 -7.60
CA ALA A 35 -19.99 -3.98 -8.42
C ALA A 35 -20.93 -5.16 -8.12
N GLU A 36 -21.09 -6.03 -9.11
CA GLU A 36 -21.81 -7.30 -8.97
C GLU A 36 -21.06 -8.24 -8.02
N ASP A 37 -21.79 -8.93 -7.13
CA ASP A 37 -21.28 -10.00 -6.29
C ASP A 37 -22.24 -11.20 -6.30
N GLU A 38 -21.83 -12.34 -5.75
CA GLU A 38 -22.63 -13.58 -5.74
C GLU A 38 -24.05 -13.43 -5.14
N ARG A 39 -24.30 -12.33 -4.41
CA ARG A 39 -25.57 -12.06 -3.71
C ARG A 39 -26.31 -10.84 -4.28
N ARG A 40 -25.69 -10.03 -5.14
CA ARG A 40 -26.23 -8.75 -5.61
C ARG A 40 -25.88 -8.50 -7.09
N PRO A 41 -26.85 -8.26 -7.98
CA PRO A 41 -26.66 -8.15 -9.44
C PRO A 41 -25.99 -6.83 -9.92
N GLY A 42 -25.18 -6.19 -9.07
CA GLY A 42 -24.51 -4.92 -9.36
C GLY A 42 -25.43 -3.71 -9.22
N LEU A 43 -25.21 -2.91 -8.18
CA LEU A 43 -26.06 -1.74 -7.86
C LEU A 43 -26.08 -0.67 -8.96
N TYR A 44 -25.04 -0.63 -9.79
CA TYR A 44 -24.96 0.33 -10.89
C TYR A 44 -26.09 0.14 -11.92
N ARG A 45 -26.64 -1.07 -12.07
CA ARG A 45 -27.73 -1.37 -13.01
C ARG A 45 -29.09 -0.79 -12.59
N GLU A 46 -29.20 -0.31 -11.35
CA GLU A 46 -30.38 0.40 -10.86
C GLU A 46 -30.41 1.85 -11.34
N PHE A 47 -29.29 2.37 -11.85
CA PHE A 47 -29.25 3.66 -12.56
C PHE A 47 -29.40 3.38 -14.06
N ALA A 48 -30.07 4.25 -14.79
CA ALA A 48 -30.13 4.11 -16.25
C ALA A 48 -28.73 4.26 -16.88
N PRO A 49 -28.45 3.63 -18.03
CA PRO A 49 -27.17 3.78 -18.74
C PRO A 49 -26.78 5.24 -19.03
N ASP A 50 -27.76 6.12 -19.23
CA ASP A 50 -27.62 7.55 -19.50
C ASP A 50 -27.88 8.42 -18.28
N PHE A 51 -27.90 7.84 -17.07
CA PHE A 51 -28.18 8.57 -15.83
C PHE A 51 -27.09 9.59 -15.47
N PHE A 52 -25.83 9.28 -15.77
CA PHE A 52 -24.70 10.16 -15.46
C PHE A 52 -24.20 10.88 -16.71
N ASP A 53 -23.97 12.19 -16.60
CA ASP A 53 -23.28 12.95 -17.65
C ASP A 53 -21.75 12.78 -17.59
N LEU A 54 -21.21 12.51 -16.39
CA LEU A 54 -19.77 12.44 -16.10
C LEU A 54 -19.47 11.38 -15.04
N VAL A 55 -18.47 10.54 -15.33
CA VAL A 55 -17.89 9.56 -14.39
C VAL A 55 -16.41 9.88 -14.20
N ILE A 56 -16.00 10.13 -12.95
CA ILE A 56 -14.59 10.36 -12.59
C ILE A 56 -14.06 9.12 -11.86
N ILE A 57 -12.95 8.58 -12.36
CA ILE A 57 -12.31 7.37 -11.82
C ILE A 57 -10.98 7.75 -11.19
N ASP A 58 -10.85 7.49 -9.89
CA ASP A 58 -9.57 7.60 -9.20
C ASP A 58 -8.77 6.28 -9.29
N GLU A 59 -7.45 6.41 -9.45
CA GLU A 59 -6.48 5.32 -9.65
C GLU A 59 -6.91 4.24 -10.67
N CYS A 60 -7.22 4.66 -11.91
CA CYS A 60 -7.75 3.83 -13.01
C CYS A 60 -6.81 2.71 -13.54
N HIS A 61 -5.71 2.42 -12.85
CA HIS A 61 -4.70 1.42 -13.20
C HIS A 61 -4.88 0.05 -12.51
N ARG A 62 -5.85 -0.11 -11.59
CA ARG A 62 -6.00 -1.31 -10.72
C ARG A 62 -6.64 -2.52 -11.42
N GLY A 63 -6.22 -2.85 -12.63
CA GLY A 63 -6.87 -3.90 -13.44
C GLY A 63 -8.31 -3.57 -13.84
N SER A 64 -8.75 -2.34 -13.53
CA SER A 64 -10.08 -1.80 -13.76
C SER A 64 -10.44 -1.70 -15.24
N ALA A 65 -9.47 -1.51 -16.12
CA ALA A 65 -9.73 -1.42 -17.56
C ALA A 65 -9.48 -2.73 -18.31
N ARG A 66 -9.13 -3.83 -17.60
CA ARG A 66 -8.94 -5.13 -18.25
C ARG A 66 -10.23 -5.56 -18.92
N ALA A 67 -10.11 -6.18 -20.10
CA ALA A 67 -11.25 -6.62 -20.91
C ALA A 67 -12.20 -7.58 -20.16
N ASP A 68 -11.68 -8.30 -19.17
CA ASP A 68 -12.39 -9.29 -18.35
C ASP A 68 -12.74 -8.77 -16.94
N SER A 69 -12.56 -7.47 -16.67
CA SER A 69 -12.85 -6.89 -15.35
C SER A 69 -14.29 -6.38 -15.26
N THR A 70 -14.97 -6.68 -14.15
CA THR A 70 -16.28 -6.11 -13.80
C THR A 70 -16.27 -4.57 -13.74
N TRP A 71 -15.09 -3.95 -13.62
CA TRP A 71 -14.97 -2.50 -13.72
C TRP A 71 -15.22 -2.00 -15.15
N ARG A 72 -14.67 -2.68 -16.16
CA ARG A 72 -14.92 -2.33 -17.56
C ARG A 72 -16.40 -2.46 -17.90
N GLU A 73 -17.10 -3.45 -17.34
CA GLU A 73 -18.55 -3.59 -17.51
C GLU A 73 -19.33 -2.39 -16.97
N ILE A 74 -18.94 -1.83 -15.81
CA ILE A 74 -19.57 -0.62 -15.25
C ILE A 74 -19.30 0.59 -16.16
N LEU A 75 -18.08 0.73 -16.67
CA LEU A 75 -17.72 1.82 -17.57
C LEU A 75 -18.47 1.72 -18.90
N GLU A 76 -18.52 0.53 -19.51
CA GLU A 76 -19.28 0.29 -20.74
C GLU A 76 -20.79 0.43 -20.53
N TYR A 77 -21.31 0.15 -19.32
CA TYR A 77 -22.72 0.38 -19.01
C TYR A 77 -23.11 1.85 -19.08
N PHE A 78 -22.23 2.76 -18.65
CA PHE A 78 -22.49 4.20 -18.65
C PHE A 78 -21.95 4.91 -19.91
N GLU A 79 -21.95 4.26 -21.08
CA GLU A 79 -21.23 4.73 -22.28
C GLU A 79 -21.66 6.09 -22.89
N PRO A 80 -22.85 6.70 -22.71
CA PRO A 80 -22.96 8.09 -23.16
C PRO A 80 -22.28 9.08 -22.19
N ALA A 81 -21.97 8.68 -20.95
CA ALA A 81 -21.32 9.54 -19.98
C ALA A 81 -19.87 9.86 -20.40
N VAL A 82 -19.44 11.10 -20.17
CA VAL A 82 -18.01 11.42 -20.27
C VAL A 82 -17.26 10.69 -19.16
N GLN A 83 -16.16 10.02 -19.49
CA GLN A 83 -15.40 9.24 -18.50
C GLN A 83 -13.99 9.79 -18.35
N PHE A 84 -13.64 10.21 -17.14
CA PHE A 84 -12.36 10.84 -16.82
C PHE A 84 -11.57 9.98 -15.84
N GLY A 85 -10.50 9.34 -16.33
CA GLY A 85 -9.60 8.51 -15.52
C GLY A 85 -8.40 9.29 -14.99
N MET A 86 -8.13 9.15 -13.69
CA MET A 86 -6.93 9.65 -13.03
C MET A 86 -6.05 8.49 -12.59
N THR A 87 -4.73 8.63 -12.76
CA THR A 87 -3.77 7.64 -12.30
C THR A 87 -2.46 8.31 -11.90
N ALA A 88 -1.85 7.82 -10.83
CA ALA A 88 -0.48 8.21 -10.47
C ALA A 88 0.60 7.31 -11.10
N THR A 89 0.24 6.32 -11.93
CA THR A 89 1.21 5.53 -12.73
C THR A 89 1.17 5.92 -14.21
N PRO A 90 2.33 6.24 -14.84
CA PRO A 90 2.39 6.42 -16.29
C PRO A 90 2.26 5.08 -17.04
N LEU A 91 2.09 5.14 -18.36
CA LEU A 91 1.93 3.97 -19.25
C LEU A 91 3.11 2.99 -19.13
N ARG A 92 2.76 1.70 -19.04
CA ARG A 92 3.62 0.54 -18.92
C ARG A 92 2.92 -0.70 -19.48
N ASP A 93 3.69 -1.78 -19.60
CA ASP A 93 3.18 -3.06 -20.11
C ASP A 93 2.06 -3.64 -19.23
N ASP A 94 2.10 -3.41 -17.92
CA ASP A 94 1.15 -3.95 -16.94
C ASP A 94 -0.15 -3.13 -16.77
N ASN A 95 -0.18 -1.89 -17.27
CA ASN A 95 -1.37 -1.01 -17.26
C ASN A 95 -1.80 -0.57 -18.67
N ARG A 96 -1.36 -1.30 -19.71
CA ARG A 96 -1.66 -1.00 -21.11
C ARG A 96 -3.16 -0.89 -21.39
N ASP A 97 -3.95 -1.80 -20.81
CA ASP A 97 -5.41 -1.82 -20.96
C ASP A 97 -6.09 -0.51 -20.52
N THR A 98 -5.55 0.16 -19.50
CA THR A 98 -6.05 1.48 -19.05
C THR A 98 -5.89 2.54 -20.12
N TYR A 99 -4.75 2.56 -20.81
CA TYR A 99 -4.48 3.52 -21.88
C TYR A 99 -5.16 3.12 -23.19
N GLU A 100 -5.45 1.83 -23.40
CA GLU A 100 -6.28 1.40 -24.52
C GLU A 100 -7.74 1.83 -24.34
N TYR A 101 -8.25 1.84 -23.11
CA TYR A 101 -9.61 2.31 -22.81
C TYR A 101 -9.72 3.85 -22.82
N PHE A 102 -8.93 4.55 -22.00
CA PHE A 102 -9.02 5.99 -21.82
C PHE A 102 -8.25 6.80 -22.88
N GLY A 103 -7.40 6.15 -23.66
CA GLY A 103 -6.49 6.81 -24.59
C GLY A 103 -5.26 7.43 -23.89
N ASN A 104 -4.59 8.32 -24.61
CA ASN A 104 -3.42 9.03 -24.10
C ASN A 104 -3.82 10.08 -23.05
N PRO A 105 -2.96 10.32 -22.05
CA PRO A 105 -3.29 11.26 -20.98
C PRO A 105 -3.34 12.68 -21.55
N VAL A 106 -4.44 13.39 -21.27
CA VAL A 106 -4.61 14.80 -21.68
C VAL A 106 -3.66 15.75 -20.92
N TYR A 107 -3.17 15.31 -19.76
CA TYR A 107 -2.20 16.03 -18.94
C TYR A 107 -1.36 15.04 -18.12
N THR A 108 -0.12 15.40 -17.80
CA THR A 108 0.75 14.60 -16.92
C THR A 108 1.54 15.53 -16.03
N TYR A 109 1.37 15.37 -14.71
CA TYR A 109 2.18 16.05 -13.71
C TYR A 109 3.09 15.03 -13.04
N SER A 110 4.38 15.08 -13.38
CA SER A 110 5.33 14.03 -12.97
C SER A 110 5.86 14.24 -11.55
N LEU A 111 6.29 13.15 -10.90
CA LEU A 111 7.01 13.21 -9.62
C LEU A 111 8.20 14.19 -9.67
N ARG A 112 8.95 14.17 -10.77
CA ARG A 112 10.07 15.09 -10.99
C ARG A 112 9.61 16.55 -10.97
N GLN A 113 8.54 16.86 -11.70
CA GLN A 113 8.01 18.21 -11.77
C GLN A 113 7.47 18.66 -10.39
N GLY A 114 6.75 17.79 -9.68
CA GLY A 114 6.30 18.07 -8.31
C GLY A 114 7.44 18.37 -7.34
N ILE A 115 8.58 17.70 -7.47
CA ILE A 115 9.78 17.99 -6.67
C ILE A 115 10.42 19.32 -7.09
N GLU A 116 10.56 19.58 -8.40
CA GLU A 116 11.15 20.82 -8.93
C GLU A 116 10.31 22.06 -8.57
N ASP A 117 8.98 21.94 -8.56
CA ASP A 117 8.04 23.00 -8.19
C ASP A 117 7.91 23.19 -6.67
N GLY A 118 8.49 22.29 -5.87
CA GLY A 118 8.45 22.36 -4.40
C GLY A 118 7.15 21.86 -3.76
N PHE A 119 6.30 21.18 -4.50
CA PHE A 119 5.06 20.57 -3.98
C PHE A 119 5.27 19.16 -3.43
N LEU A 120 6.30 18.43 -3.88
CA LEU A 120 6.65 17.09 -3.41
C LEU A 120 8.03 17.06 -2.77
N ALA A 121 8.18 16.25 -1.73
CA ALA A 121 9.45 16.10 -1.03
C ALA A 121 10.51 15.38 -1.91
N PRO A 122 11.77 15.86 -1.95
CA PRO A 122 12.86 15.11 -2.55
C PRO A 122 13.21 13.89 -1.70
N TYR A 123 13.77 12.84 -2.32
CA TYR A 123 14.14 11.60 -1.64
C TYR A 123 15.61 11.22 -1.88
N ARG A 124 16.14 10.36 -1.00
CA ARG A 124 17.48 9.75 -1.13
C ARG A 124 17.36 8.24 -1.07
N VAL A 125 18.05 7.55 -1.98
CA VAL A 125 18.04 6.09 -2.04
C VAL A 125 19.29 5.55 -1.34
N HIS A 126 19.08 4.79 -0.26
CA HIS A 126 20.14 4.08 0.46
C HIS A 126 20.04 2.58 0.17
N ARG A 127 20.81 2.11 -0.82
CA ARG A 127 20.81 0.69 -1.20
C ARG A 127 21.68 -0.12 -0.23
N VAL A 128 21.07 -1.09 0.44
CA VAL A 128 21.73 -2.02 1.35
C VAL A 128 21.70 -3.41 0.74
N ILE A 129 22.86 -4.04 0.62
CA ILE A 129 22.98 -5.44 0.19
C ILE A 129 23.44 -6.21 1.41
N THR A 130 22.62 -7.14 1.89
CA THR A 130 23.03 -7.99 3.03
C THR A 130 24.04 -9.03 2.57
N THR A 131 24.87 -9.53 3.47
CA THR A 131 25.81 -10.62 3.16
C THR A 131 25.09 -11.86 2.62
N ALA A 132 23.89 -12.15 3.14
CA ALA A 132 23.03 -13.23 2.65
C ALA A 132 22.58 -13.01 1.19
N ASP A 133 22.28 -11.76 0.81
CA ASP A 133 21.93 -11.41 -0.57
C ASP A 133 23.13 -11.43 -1.52
N ALA A 134 24.35 -11.17 -1.01
CA ALA A 134 25.57 -11.05 -1.82
C ALA A 134 26.28 -12.38 -2.10
N ALA A 135 26.27 -13.32 -1.14
CA ALA A 135 27.08 -14.54 -1.18
C ALA A 135 26.25 -15.83 -1.28
N GLY A 136 24.92 -15.72 -1.31
CA GLY A 136 24.05 -16.87 -1.01
C GLY A 136 24.05 -17.19 0.48
N TRP A 137 23.08 -17.98 0.90
CA TRP A 137 22.95 -18.42 2.28
C TRP A 137 22.88 -19.95 2.34
N ARG A 138 23.57 -20.55 3.32
CA ARG A 138 23.54 -21.98 3.61
C ARG A 138 23.24 -22.15 5.11
N PRO A 139 22.29 -23.02 5.51
CA PRO A 139 21.91 -23.21 6.91
C PRO A 139 23.07 -23.76 7.74
N SER A 140 23.04 -23.43 9.03
CA SER A 140 23.90 -24.05 10.04
C SER A 140 23.45 -25.49 10.30
N LYS A 141 24.38 -26.36 10.72
CA LYS A 141 24.03 -27.72 11.16
C LYS A 141 23.04 -27.61 12.34
N ASP A 142 21.87 -28.24 12.21
CA ASP A 142 20.74 -28.21 13.15
C ASP A 142 19.84 -26.95 13.09
N GLU A 143 19.98 -26.11 12.07
CA GLU A 143 19.09 -24.96 11.88
C GLU A 143 17.70 -25.41 11.40
N LEU A 144 16.66 -24.97 12.11
CA LEU A 144 15.26 -25.31 11.82
C LEU A 144 14.51 -24.13 11.21
N ASP A 145 13.54 -24.43 10.37
CA ASP A 145 12.59 -23.43 9.88
C ASP A 145 11.63 -22.92 10.97
N ARG A 146 10.81 -21.92 10.62
CA ARG A 146 9.80 -21.34 11.52
C ARG A 146 8.80 -22.36 12.07
N PHE A 147 8.64 -23.49 11.39
CA PHE A 147 7.74 -24.57 11.75
C PHE A 147 8.50 -25.70 12.46
N GLY A 148 9.77 -25.51 12.80
CA GLY A 148 10.60 -26.49 13.49
C GLY A 148 11.06 -27.65 12.59
N ARG A 149 11.06 -27.46 11.26
CA ARG A 149 11.49 -28.49 10.29
C ARG A 149 12.95 -28.32 9.94
N GLU A 150 13.65 -29.42 9.74
CA GLU A 150 15.03 -29.39 9.25
C GLU A 150 15.11 -28.74 7.87
N ILE A 151 16.16 -27.94 7.68
CA ILE A 151 16.44 -27.25 6.43
C ILE A 151 17.50 -28.08 5.70
N PRO A 152 17.20 -28.61 4.51
CA PRO A 152 18.20 -29.15 3.61
C PRO A 152 19.46 -28.30 3.49
N ASP A 153 20.59 -28.98 3.60
CA ASP A 153 21.92 -28.40 3.52
C ASP A 153 22.29 -28.07 2.06
N GLU A 154 21.70 -26.97 1.56
CA GLU A 154 21.86 -26.47 0.18
C GLU A 154 22.26 -24.99 0.18
N GLU A 155 22.74 -24.49 -0.95
CA GLU A 155 23.05 -23.07 -1.15
C GLU A 155 21.84 -22.36 -1.76
N TYR A 156 21.26 -21.41 -1.02
CA TYR A 156 20.06 -20.69 -1.40
C TYR A 156 20.39 -19.31 -1.96
N GLN A 157 19.75 -18.94 -3.07
CA GLN A 157 19.88 -17.62 -3.67
C GLN A 157 18.61 -16.78 -3.49
N THR A 158 18.64 -15.55 -3.99
CA THR A 158 17.54 -14.58 -3.87
C THR A 158 16.20 -15.08 -4.41
N LYS A 159 16.22 -16.01 -5.36
CA LYS A 159 15.02 -16.57 -5.97
C LYS A 159 14.42 -17.72 -5.16
N ASP A 160 15.18 -18.31 -4.23
CA ASP A 160 14.77 -19.43 -3.37
C ASP A 160 14.26 -18.94 -2.00
N PHE A 161 14.06 -17.62 -1.85
CA PHE A 161 13.72 -16.94 -0.60
C PHE A 161 12.34 -17.28 -0.02
N GLU A 162 11.57 -18.15 -0.67
CA GLU A 162 10.40 -18.80 -0.06
C GLU A 162 10.78 -19.70 1.12
N ARG A 163 12.07 -20.02 1.29
CA ARG A 163 12.57 -20.73 2.45
C ARG A 163 12.74 -19.79 3.65
N VAL A 164 11.73 -19.82 4.50
CA VAL A 164 11.57 -19.20 5.83
C VAL A 164 12.84 -18.80 6.62
N VAL A 165 13.94 -19.57 6.58
CA VAL A 165 15.11 -19.29 7.43
C VAL A 165 16.04 -18.25 6.83
N ALA A 166 16.16 -18.23 5.50
CA ALA A 166 16.83 -17.14 4.81
C ALA A 166 16.12 -15.80 5.09
N LEU A 167 14.79 -15.81 5.27
CA LEU A 167 14.02 -14.64 5.69
C LEU A 167 14.38 -14.19 7.12
N ARG A 168 14.58 -15.09 8.09
CA ARG A 168 14.87 -14.70 9.48
C ARG A 168 16.23 -14.05 9.67
N ALA A 169 17.30 -14.65 9.16
CA ALA A 169 18.64 -14.07 9.27
C ALA A 169 18.73 -12.71 8.56
N ARG A 170 18.10 -12.62 7.38
CA ARG A 170 17.97 -11.37 6.63
C ARG A 170 17.13 -10.33 7.38
N THR A 171 15.99 -10.72 7.95
CA THR A 171 15.13 -9.84 8.78
C THR A 171 15.93 -9.24 9.92
N GLN A 172 16.71 -10.05 10.64
CA GLN A 172 17.57 -9.57 11.73
C GLN A 172 18.64 -8.59 11.23
N ALA A 173 19.31 -8.91 10.12
CA ALA A 173 20.32 -8.02 9.53
C ALA A 173 19.70 -6.67 9.10
N MET A 174 18.53 -6.70 8.45
CA MET A 174 17.80 -5.52 8.03
C MET A 174 17.31 -4.69 9.21
N ALA A 175 16.70 -5.32 10.22
CA ALA A 175 16.23 -4.66 11.44
C ALA A 175 17.39 -4.00 12.21
N LYS A 176 18.55 -4.69 12.29
CA LYS A 176 19.77 -4.15 12.89
C LYS A 176 20.27 -2.93 12.14
N HIS A 177 20.42 -3.03 10.82
CA HIS A 177 20.85 -1.92 9.99
C HIS A 177 19.92 -0.71 10.13
N LEU A 178 18.59 -0.94 10.07
CA LEU A 178 17.61 0.12 10.23
C LEU A 178 17.69 0.79 11.61
N SER A 179 17.81 -0.01 12.68
CA SER A 179 17.94 0.51 14.04
C SER A 179 19.22 1.32 14.23
N ASP A 180 20.34 0.86 13.67
CA ASP A 180 21.62 1.58 13.68
C ASP A 180 21.54 2.88 12.88
N PHE A 181 20.91 2.85 11.71
CA PHE A 181 20.65 4.03 10.88
C PHE A 181 19.84 5.09 11.63
N MET A 182 18.73 4.69 12.27
CA MET A 182 17.88 5.60 13.05
C MET A 182 18.59 6.13 14.30
N ARG A 183 19.41 5.29 14.98
CA ARG A 183 20.27 5.75 16.09
C ARG A 183 21.28 6.81 15.66
N GLY A 184 21.83 6.69 14.46
CA GLY A 184 22.77 7.66 13.91
C GLY A 184 22.14 8.92 13.30
N THR A 185 20.81 8.97 13.17
CA THR A 185 20.08 10.07 12.51
C THR A 185 19.00 10.65 13.42
N ASP A 186 17.81 10.05 13.45
CA ASP A 186 16.67 10.44 14.26
C ASP A 186 15.85 9.19 14.61
N ARG A 187 15.77 8.86 15.90
CA ARG A 187 15.05 7.67 16.38
C ARG A 187 13.53 7.83 16.37
N PHE A 188 13.00 9.05 16.27
CA PHE A 188 11.56 9.30 16.15
C PHE A 188 11.15 9.70 14.73
N ALA A 189 12.07 9.57 13.76
CA ALA A 189 11.74 9.69 12.35
C ALA A 189 10.71 8.61 11.97
N LYS A 190 9.47 9.03 11.70
CA LYS A 190 8.38 8.13 11.31
C LYS A 190 8.80 7.28 10.11
N THR A 191 8.73 5.97 10.31
CA THR A 191 9.29 4.96 9.41
C THR A 191 8.25 3.91 9.07
N ILE A 192 8.10 3.59 7.78
CA ILE A 192 7.26 2.48 7.32
C ILE A 192 8.17 1.40 6.73
N VAL A 193 7.98 0.15 7.17
CA VAL A 193 8.72 -1.03 6.68
C VAL A 193 7.78 -1.95 5.93
N PHE A 194 7.99 -2.06 4.61
CA PHE A 194 7.24 -2.91 3.70
C PHE A 194 7.86 -4.31 3.62
N CYS A 195 7.25 -5.24 4.33
CA CYS A 195 7.62 -6.65 4.38
C CYS A 195 6.93 -7.47 3.27
N VAL A 196 7.38 -8.72 3.13
CA VAL A 196 6.89 -9.66 2.10
C VAL A 196 5.42 -10.01 2.34
N ASP A 197 5.10 -10.46 3.54
CA ASP A 197 3.76 -10.89 3.97
C ASP A 197 3.49 -10.48 5.43
N GLN A 198 2.30 -10.83 5.94
CA GLN A 198 1.89 -10.47 7.30
C GLN A 198 2.78 -11.10 8.38
N GLU A 199 3.30 -12.29 8.10
CA GLU A 199 4.12 -13.03 9.04
C GLU A 199 5.53 -12.42 9.16
N HIS A 200 6.14 -12.08 8.02
CA HIS A 200 7.39 -11.33 7.98
C HIS A 200 7.22 -9.95 8.64
N ALA A 201 6.09 -9.27 8.47
CA ALA A 201 5.83 -8.01 9.18
C ALA A 201 5.84 -8.18 10.71
N ALA A 202 5.37 -9.32 11.23
CA ALA A 202 5.47 -9.64 12.66
C ALA A 202 6.90 -9.96 13.11
N GLU A 203 7.63 -10.77 12.33
CA GLU A 203 9.03 -11.09 12.64
C GLU A 203 9.90 -9.82 12.65
N MET A 204 9.71 -8.93 11.66
CA MET A 204 10.39 -7.64 11.56
C MET A 204 10.06 -6.74 12.75
N ARG A 205 8.78 -6.65 13.13
CA ARG A 205 8.35 -5.91 14.33
C ARG A 205 9.07 -6.42 15.57
N GLN A 206 9.09 -7.73 15.79
CA GLN A 206 9.71 -8.32 16.97
C GLN A 206 11.22 -8.04 17.02
N ALA A 207 11.91 -8.15 15.87
CA ALA A 207 13.32 -7.82 15.78
C ALA A 207 13.59 -6.35 16.14
N LEU A 208 12.79 -5.42 15.59
CA LEU A 208 12.91 -3.98 15.87
C LEU A 208 12.56 -3.64 17.33
N VAL A 209 11.56 -4.30 17.92
CA VAL A 209 11.24 -4.15 19.36
C VAL A 209 12.44 -4.52 20.22
N ASN A 210 13.07 -5.66 19.94
CA ASN A 210 14.21 -6.14 20.72
C ASN A 210 15.42 -5.19 20.58
N LEU A 211 15.67 -4.68 19.37
CA LEU A 211 16.78 -3.78 19.07
C LEU A 211 16.59 -2.33 19.59
N ASN A 212 15.36 -1.98 19.97
CA ASN A 212 14.98 -0.67 20.52
C ASN A 212 14.31 -0.81 21.89
N ALA A 213 14.70 -1.83 22.67
CA ALA A 213 14.08 -2.18 23.95
C ALA A 213 14.09 -1.02 24.97
N ASP A 214 15.09 -0.14 24.88
CA ASP A 214 15.20 1.07 25.68
C ASP A 214 14.03 2.03 25.43
N LEU A 215 13.69 2.31 24.16
CA LEU A 215 12.55 3.15 23.80
C LEU A 215 11.23 2.42 23.99
N VAL A 216 11.16 1.10 23.73
CA VAL A 216 9.93 0.32 23.94
C VAL A 216 9.53 0.26 25.42
N LYS A 217 10.50 0.37 26.34
CA LYS A 217 10.24 0.44 27.78
C LYS A 217 9.49 1.72 28.16
N GLU A 218 9.77 2.83 27.48
CA GLU A 218 9.14 4.13 27.69
C GLU A 218 7.86 4.28 26.85
N TYR A 219 7.93 3.90 25.58
CA TYR A 219 6.86 3.99 24.58
C TYR A 219 6.49 2.58 24.11
N ARG A 220 5.47 1.99 24.73
CA ARG A 220 5.03 0.61 24.44
C ARG A 220 4.64 0.39 22.98
N ASP A 221 4.23 1.45 22.28
CA ASP A 221 3.80 1.45 20.89
C ASP A 221 4.87 1.98 19.92
N TYR A 222 6.14 2.07 20.34
CA TYR A 222 7.23 2.57 19.49
C TYR A 222 7.33 1.83 18.13
N VAL A 223 7.12 0.50 18.14
CA VAL A 223 7.03 -0.34 16.92
C VAL A 223 5.70 -1.08 16.87
N CYS A 224 4.88 -0.77 15.87
CA CYS A 224 3.59 -1.40 15.65
C CYS A 224 3.53 -2.15 14.31
N ARG A 225 2.70 -3.19 14.24
CA ARG A 225 2.36 -3.88 12.99
C ARG A 225 0.99 -3.39 12.55
N VAL A 226 0.84 -3.15 11.25
CA VAL A 226 -0.43 -2.78 10.62
C VAL A 226 -0.62 -3.65 9.40
N THR A 227 -1.32 -4.77 9.57
CA THR A 227 -1.76 -5.65 8.48
C THR A 227 -3.25 -5.94 8.61
N ALA A 228 -3.82 -6.73 7.69
CA ALA A 228 -5.24 -7.06 7.70
C ALA A 228 -5.65 -7.78 9.01
N ASP A 229 -4.76 -8.64 9.53
CA ASP A 229 -4.98 -9.42 10.76
C ASP A 229 -5.16 -8.56 12.02
N GLU A 230 -4.57 -7.36 12.08
CA GLU A 230 -4.74 -6.46 13.24
C GLU A 230 -6.11 -5.80 13.34
N GLY A 231 -6.86 -5.74 12.24
CA GLY A 231 -8.16 -5.07 12.17
C GLY A 231 -8.16 -3.68 12.82
N ALA A 232 -9.08 -3.47 13.76
CA ALA A 232 -9.27 -2.17 14.43
C ALA A 232 -8.04 -1.69 15.23
N ILE A 233 -7.25 -2.60 15.79
CA ILE A 233 -6.05 -2.23 16.56
C ILE A 233 -4.99 -1.63 15.63
N GLY A 234 -4.78 -2.26 14.48
CA GLY A 234 -3.84 -1.79 13.45
C GLY A 234 -4.26 -0.43 12.90
N LEU A 235 -5.55 -0.22 12.67
CA LEU A 235 -6.10 1.08 12.27
C LEU A 235 -5.90 2.16 13.34
N GLY A 236 -5.99 1.81 14.63
CA GLY A 236 -5.68 2.72 15.73
C GLY A 236 -4.20 3.13 15.75
N HIS A 237 -3.29 2.19 15.51
CA HIS A 237 -1.86 2.49 15.37
C HIS A 237 -1.57 3.36 14.16
N LEU A 238 -2.21 3.09 13.02
CA LEU A 238 -2.10 3.91 11.82
C LEU A 238 -2.58 5.34 12.09
N ALA A 239 -3.74 5.51 12.73
CA ALA A 239 -4.27 6.82 13.06
C ALA A 239 -3.32 7.62 13.96
N ASN A 240 -2.73 6.98 14.98
CA ASN A 240 -1.72 7.63 15.82
C ASN A 240 -0.44 7.98 15.05
N PHE A 241 -0.03 7.11 14.11
CA PHE A 241 1.13 7.36 13.27
C PHE A 241 0.91 8.51 12.29
N GLN A 242 -0.33 8.74 11.81
CA GLN A 242 -0.66 9.85 10.93
C GLN A 242 -0.74 11.19 11.67
N ASP A 243 -1.01 11.17 12.98
CA ASP A 243 -1.10 12.37 13.82
C ASP A 243 0.26 13.09 13.94
N ILE A 244 0.32 14.35 13.48
CA ILE A 244 1.54 15.16 13.42
C ILE A 244 2.08 15.46 14.83
N ASP A 245 1.21 15.52 15.83
CA ASP A 245 1.59 15.85 17.22
C ASP A 245 2.08 14.63 18.01
N LYS A 246 1.93 13.41 17.46
CA LYS A 246 2.33 12.17 18.13
C LYS A 246 3.70 11.68 17.68
N PRO A 247 4.63 11.45 18.62
CA PRO A 247 5.94 10.89 18.30
C PRO A 247 5.91 9.37 18.09
N THR A 248 4.88 8.68 18.58
CA THR A 248 4.72 7.21 18.41
C THR A 248 3.34 6.81 17.88
N PRO A 249 3.23 5.69 17.13
CA PRO A 249 4.32 4.79 16.71
C PRO A 249 5.39 5.48 15.86
N ALA A 250 6.66 5.16 16.09
CA ALA A 250 7.76 5.70 15.29
C ALA A 250 8.03 4.79 14.08
N ILE A 251 7.78 3.48 14.23
CA ILE A 251 7.97 2.49 13.18
C ILE A 251 6.70 1.67 12.98
N LEU A 252 6.19 1.63 11.76
CA LEU A 252 5.16 0.69 11.34
C LEU A 252 5.76 -0.41 10.45
N THR A 253 5.43 -1.67 10.75
CA THR A 253 5.66 -2.79 9.83
C THR A 253 4.35 -3.19 9.15
N THR A 254 4.41 -3.44 7.85
CA THR A 254 3.24 -3.76 7.01
C THR A 254 3.64 -4.77 5.95
N SER A 255 2.65 -5.46 5.37
CA SER A 255 2.82 -6.13 4.08
C SER A 255 2.30 -5.23 2.96
N GLN A 256 1.07 -5.46 2.49
CA GLN A 256 0.46 -4.72 1.39
C GLN A 256 -0.53 -3.62 1.85
N LEU A 257 -1.01 -3.65 3.10
CA LEU A 257 -2.12 -2.79 3.52
C LEU A 257 -1.82 -1.29 3.37
N LEU A 258 -0.57 -0.89 3.60
CA LEU A 258 -0.13 0.50 3.52
C LEU A 258 0.47 0.89 2.16
N SER A 259 0.39 0.03 1.14
CA SER A 259 0.95 0.33 -0.19
C SER A 259 0.16 1.42 -0.92
N THR A 260 -1.09 1.65 -0.52
CA THR A 260 -1.95 2.70 -1.09
C THR A 260 -2.85 3.29 0.01
N GLY A 261 -3.15 4.59 -0.06
CA GLY A 261 -4.14 5.23 0.79
C GLY A 261 -3.69 5.58 2.22
N VAL A 262 -2.39 5.50 2.53
CA VAL A 262 -1.84 6.06 3.77
C VAL A 262 -1.44 7.51 3.54
N ASP A 263 -2.04 8.40 4.32
CA ASP A 263 -1.71 9.82 4.33
C ASP A 263 -0.99 10.16 5.63
N ALA A 264 0.35 10.15 5.58
CA ALA A 264 1.20 10.43 6.73
C ALA A 264 2.31 11.41 6.33
N GLU A 265 2.00 12.71 6.39
CA GLU A 265 2.87 13.81 5.92
C GLU A 265 4.27 13.80 6.57
N THR A 266 4.39 13.28 7.79
CA THR A 266 5.61 13.32 8.60
C THR A 266 6.51 12.09 8.45
N VAL A 267 6.20 11.18 7.51
CA VAL A 267 7.07 10.03 7.20
C VAL A 267 8.40 10.52 6.63
N LYS A 268 9.50 10.06 7.24
CA LYS A 268 10.86 10.40 6.81
C LYS A 268 11.60 9.21 6.20
N ASN A 269 11.23 7.99 6.58
CA ASN A 269 11.90 6.77 6.11
C ASN A 269 10.88 5.79 5.51
N VAL A 270 11.14 5.36 4.28
CA VAL A 270 10.42 4.27 3.62
C VAL A 270 11.39 3.12 3.39
N VAL A 271 11.13 1.97 4.01
CA VAL A 271 12.04 0.82 4.04
C VAL A 271 11.42 -0.34 3.28
N LEU A 272 12.12 -0.83 2.26
CA LEU A 272 11.68 -1.94 1.43
C LEU A 272 12.39 -3.23 1.88
N ALA A 273 11.65 -4.11 2.54
CA ALA A 273 12.09 -5.42 3.01
C ALA A 273 11.52 -6.57 2.18
N ARG A 274 11.09 -6.28 0.95
CA ARG A 274 10.53 -7.23 -0.02
C ARG A 274 11.15 -7.01 -1.38
N VAL A 275 11.06 -8.02 -2.23
CA VAL A 275 11.26 -7.81 -3.66
C VAL A 275 10.06 -7.02 -4.16
N VAL A 276 10.33 -5.85 -4.75
CA VAL A 276 9.29 -5.05 -5.38
C VAL A 276 9.13 -5.57 -6.80
N GLY A 277 8.06 -6.33 -7.04
CA GLY A 277 7.86 -7.08 -8.29
C GLY A 277 7.48 -6.20 -9.47
N SER A 278 7.03 -4.97 -9.22
CA SER A 278 6.64 -4.01 -10.26
C SER A 278 6.84 -2.57 -9.77
N ARG A 279 7.16 -1.64 -10.67
CA ARG A 279 7.31 -0.22 -10.31
C ARG A 279 6.00 0.45 -9.80
N PRO A 280 4.76 -0.03 -10.07
CA PRO A 280 3.56 0.46 -9.37
C PRO A 280 3.56 0.14 -7.87
N GLU A 281 4.12 -1.00 -7.44
CA GLU A 281 4.29 -1.33 -6.02
C GLU A 281 5.42 -0.53 -5.34
N PHE A 282 6.34 0.05 -6.12
CA PHE A 282 7.43 0.91 -5.62
C PHE A 282 6.97 2.34 -5.29
N LYS A 283 5.71 2.69 -5.57
CA LYS A 283 5.16 4.03 -5.31
C LYS A 283 5.38 4.45 -3.86
#